data_AF-A0A224XUF0-F1
#
_entry.id   AF-A0A224XUF0-F1
#
_cell.length_a   1.000
_cell.length_b   1.000
_cell.length_c   1.000
_cell.angle_alpha   90.00
_cell.angle_beta   90.00
_cell.angle_gamma   90.00
#
_symmetry.space_group_name_H-M   'P 1'
#
loop_
_entity.id
_entity.type
_entity.pdbx_description
1 polymer ?
#
loop_
_entity_poly.entity_id
_entity_poly.type
_entity_poly.pdbx_seq_one_letter_code
_entity_poly.pdbx_strand_id
1 'polypeptide(L)'
;MMEIIMLLLGVFQRLISWILWPFYYINSLRPKPRLPAISSPYLHMSAVQIARKIREGEVKSRDIVDACIERIKAVNPILNAIVQDRFKEAQQEANDVDDYIAANSKNMAVIEKEKPLLGVPFTVKESCGLKGLSQAVGCLPRNGMIATEDGVSVKELRKAGAIPLAVTNTPELCLCWESNNLITGCTRNPFNIHRTSGGSSGGEGALIGAGASLFGVGSDIAGSIRIPAMFNGIFGHKPTPGYISLEGHFPYSQDKGFQKFLVNL
;
A
#
# COMPACT_ATOMS: atom_id res chain seq x y z
N MET A 1 -47.33 4.82 -12.53
CA MET A 1 -46.64 6.14 -12.39
C MET A 1 -45.13 5.96 -12.21
N MET A 2 -44.68 5.16 -11.22
CA MET A 2 -43.25 4.89 -10.97
C MET A 2 -42.51 4.25 -12.16
N GLU A 3 -43.13 3.29 -12.87
CA GLU A 3 -42.52 2.65 -14.04
C GLU A 3 -42.27 3.63 -15.19
N ILE A 4 -43.23 4.54 -15.46
CA ILE A 4 -43.09 5.57 -16.49
C ILE A 4 -41.97 6.55 -16.12
N ILE A 5 -41.86 6.93 -14.85
CA ILE A 5 -40.77 7.80 -14.35
C ILE A 5 -39.41 7.12 -14.55
N MET A 6 -39.29 5.84 -14.20
CA MET A 6 -38.05 5.05 -14.40
C MET A 6 -37.68 4.93 -15.88
N LEU A 7 -38.65 4.73 -16.77
CA LEU A 7 -38.43 4.70 -18.22
C LEU A 7 -37.94 6.04 -18.75
N LEU A 8 -38.57 7.15 -18.34
CA LEU A 8 -38.16 8.50 -18.73
C LEU A 8 -36.76 8.84 -18.22
N LEU A 9 -36.43 8.47 -16.97
CA LEU A 9 -35.07 8.60 -16.41
C LEU A 9 -34.04 7.79 -17.21
N GLY A 10 -34.36 6.56 -17.59
CA GLY A 10 -33.49 5.72 -18.40
C GLY A 10 -33.23 6.29 -19.80
N VAL A 11 -34.27 6.82 -20.46
CA VAL A 11 -34.15 7.50 -21.76
C VAL A 11 -33.29 8.77 -21.62
N PHE A 12 -33.55 9.59 -20.61
CA PHE A 12 -32.78 10.80 -20.32
C PHE A 12 -31.29 10.49 -20.08
N GLN A 13 -30.98 9.49 -19.26
CA GLN A 13 -29.60 9.04 -19.03
C GLN A 13 -28.91 8.56 -20.31
N ARG A 14 -29.62 7.84 -21.19
CA ARG A 14 -29.08 7.42 -22.49
C ARG A 14 -28.80 8.60 -23.41
N LEU A 15 -29.70 9.59 -23.46
CA LEU A 15 -29.51 10.81 -24.26
C LEU A 15 -28.30 11.62 -23.77
N ILE A 16 -28.18 11.83 -22.46
CA ILE A 16 -26.99 12.46 -21.87
C ILE A 16 -25.74 11.65 -22.22
N SER A 17 -25.78 10.33 -22.10
CA SER A 17 -24.63 9.48 -22.42
C SER A 17 -24.22 9.61 -23.89
N TRP A 18 -25.18 9.66 -24.83
CA TRP A 18 -24.91 9.88 -26.25
C TRP A 18 -24.27 11.24 -26.53
N ILE A 19 -24.72 12.29 -25.84
CA ILE A 19 -24.16 13.64 -25.98
C ILE A 19 -22.73 13.70 -25.41
N LEU A 20 -22.50 13.07 -24.26
CA LEU A 20 -21.19 13.11 -23.58
C LEU A 20 -20.18 12.09 -24.14
N TRP A 21 -20.63 11.00 -24.76
CA TRP A 21 -19.75 9.92 -25.24
C TRP A 21 -18.68 10.40 -26.23
N PRO A 22 -18.98 11.22 -27.26
CA PRO A 22 -17.96 11.77 -28.15
C PRO A 22 -16.91 12.59 -27.40
N PHE A 23 -17.33 13.39 -26.40
CA PHE A 23 -16.41 14.17 -25.58
C PHE A 23 -15.50 13.29 -24.73
N TYR A 24 -16.07 12.27 -24.06
CA TYR A 24 -15.28 11.28 -23.31
C TYR A 24 -14.34 10.49 -24.21
N TYR A 25 -14.79 10.11 -25.41
CA TYR A 25 -13.99 9.40 -26.40
C TYR A 25 -12.81 10.26 -26.85
N ILE A 26 -13.04 11.51 -27.26
CA ILE A 26 -11.98 12.45 -27.66
C ILE A 26 -11.01 12.69 -26.49
N ASN A 27 -11.51 12.89 -25.27
CA ASN A 27 -10.64 13.06 -24.09
C ASN A 27 -9.83 11.78 -23.79
N SER A 28 -10.36 10.60 -24.10
CA SER A 28 -9.66 9.32 -23.90
C SER A 28 -8.46 9.12 -24.83
N LEU A 29 -8.42 9.83 -25.96
CA LEU A 29 -7.31 9.84 -26.92
C LEU A 29 -6.12 10.67 -26.45
N ARG A 30 -6.29 11.53 -25.43
CA ARG A 30 -5.19 12.35 -24.91
C ARG A 30 -4.07 11.46 -24.36
N PRO A 31 -2.80 11.80 -24.62
CA PRO A 31 -1.67 11.06 -24.07
C PRO A 31 -1.76 11.11 -22.55
N LYS A 32 -1.82 9.94 -21.93
CA LYS A 32 -1.90 9.80 -20.49
C LYS A 32 -0.49 9.91 -19.92
N PRO A 33 -0.26 10.69 -18.85
CA PRO A 33 1.05 10.75 -18.24
C PRO A 33 1.42 9.33 -17.78
N ARG A 34 2.62 8.91 -18.20
CA ARG A 34 3.18 7.61 -17.84
C ARG A 34 4.08 7.83 -16.64
N LEU A 35 4.11 6.85 -15.75
CA LEU A 35 5.12 6.83 -14.71
C LEU A 35 6.51 6.75 -15.36
N PRO A 36 7.54 7.37 -14.75
CA PRO A 36 8.92 7.14 -15.18
C PRO A 36 9.23 5.64 -15.15
N ALA A 37 10.15 5.18 -16.00
CA ALA A 37 10.61 3.81 -15.99
C ALA A 37 11.26 3.46 -14.63
N ILE A 38 11.25 2.18 -14.27
CA ILE A 38 12.01 1.68 -13.12
C ILE A 38 13.49 1.71 -13.51
N SER A 39 14.29 2.47 -12.76
CA SER A 39 15.72 2.65 -13.04
C SER A 39 16.61 1.63 -12.32
N SER A 40 16.24 1.25 -11.09
CA SER A 40 17.03 0.33 -10.27
C SER A 40 16.69 -1.13 -10.55
N PRO A 41 17.67 -2.00 -10.84
CA PRO A 41 17.44 -3.43 -11.06
C PRO A 41 16.92 -4.15 -9.81
N TYR A 42 17.19 -3.61 -8.61
CA TYR A 42 16.73 -4.19 -7.35
C TYR A 42 15.21 -4.24 -7.25
N LEU A 43 14.52 -3.27 -7.86
CA LEU A 43 13.06 -3.14 -7.80
C LEU A 43 12.33 -4.17 -8.70
N HIS A 44 13.07 -4.98 -9.45
CA HIS A 44 12.55 -6.12 -10.19
C HIS A 44 12.72 -7.46 -9.46
N MET A 45 13.41 -7.47 -8.31
CA MET A 45 13.64 -8.67 -7.51
C MET A 45 12.51 -8.86 -6.49
N SER A 46 12.25 -10.11 -6.09
CA SER A 46 11.30 -10.39 -5.01
C SER A 46 11.89 -10.04 -3.65
N ALA A 47 11.03 -9.76 -2.66
CA ALA A 47 11.42 -9.53 -1.27
C ALA A 47 12.31 -10.65 -0.71
N VAL A 48 12.03 -11.91 -1.05
CA VAL A 48 12.81 -13.08 -0.60
C VAL A 48 14.19 -13.10 -1.25
N GLN A 49 14.29 -12.76 -2.55
CA GLN A 49 15.58 -12.64 -3.23
C GLN A 49 16.44 -11.54 -2.64
N ILE A 50 15.83 -10.37 -2.36
CA ILE A 50 16.51 -9.25 -1.70
C ILE A 50 16.99 -9.65 -0.31
N ALA A 51 16.13 -10.24 0.52
CA ALA A 51 16.51 -10.66 1.88
C ALA A 51 17.70 -11.63 1.86
N ARG A 52 17.69 -12.59 0.94
CA ARG A 52 18.80 -13.54 0.75
C ARG A 52 20.09 -12.81 0.36
N LYS A 53 20.04 -11.93 -0.64
CA LYS A 53 21.21 -11.18 -1.11
C LYS A 53 21.79 -10.24 -0.05
N ILE A 54 20.94 -9.63 0.78
CA ILE A 54 21.36 -8.80 1.93
C ILE A 54 22.08 -9.70 2.95
N ARG A 55 21.50 -10.84 3.33
CA ARG A 55 22.13 -11.78 4.26
C ARG A 55 23.50 -12.24 3.74
N GLU A 56 23.58 -12.63 2.48
CA GLU A 56 24.82 -13.08 1.83
C GLU A 56 25.85 -11.96 1.61
N GLY A 57 25.50 -10.70 1.87
CA GLY A 57 26.37 -9.54 1.67
C GLY A 57 26.60 -9.17 0.21
N GLU A 58 25.77 -9.69 -0.71
CA GLU A 58 25.84 -9.38 -2.15
C GLU A 58 25.32 -7.97 -2.47
N VAL A 59 24.39 -7.46 -1.66
CA VAL A 59 23.82 -6.11 -1.77
C VAL A 59 23.65 -5.52 -0.37
N LYS A 60 23.74 -4.20 -0.25
CA LYS A 60 23.46 -3.50 1.01
C LYS A 60 21.97 -3.23 1.17
N SER A 61 21.45 -3.40 2.38
CA SER A 61 20.11 -2.98 2.78
C SER A 61 19.88 -1.51 2.46
N ARG A 62 20.88 -0.67 2.72
CA ARG A 62 20.82 0.76 2.42
C ARG A 62 20.53 1.06 0.95
N ASP A 63 21.17 0.35 0.04
CA ASP A 63 20.99 0.55 -1.41
C ASP A 63 19.57 0.20 -1.86
N ILE A 64 18.96 -0.82 -1.25
CA ILE A 64 17.58 -1.24 -1.55
C ILE A 64 16.58 -0.21 -1.01
N VAL A 65 16.76 0.24 0.23
CA VAL A 65 15.91 1.26 0.85
C VAL A 65 15.97 2.56 0.06
N ASP A 66 17.17 3.01 -0.32
CA ASP A 66 17.35 4.22 -1.13
C ASP A 66 16.69 4.08 -2.51
N ALA A 67 16.85 2.93 -3.18
CA ALA A 67 16.18 2.67 -4.46
C ALA A 67 14.65 2.75 -4.36
N CYS A 68 14.05 2.19 -3.30
CA CYS A 68 12.61 2.31 -3.06
C CYS A 68 12.20 3.77 -2.79
N ILE A 69 12.96 4.51 -1.97
CA ILE A 69 12.67 5.91 -1.65
C ILE A 69 12.75 6.79 -2.90
N GLU A 70 13.79 6.64 -3.72
CA GLU A 70 13.94 7.35 -4.99
C GLU A 70 12.77 7.04 -5.92
N ARG A 71 12.36 5.77 -5.99
CA ARG A 71 11.19 5.38 -6.77
C ARG A 71 9.91 6.02 -6.25
N ILE A 72 9.66 6.00 -4.94
CA ILE A 72 8.50 6.66 -4.33
C ILE A 72 8.51 8.16 -4.65
N LYS A 73 9.64 8.85 -4.52
CA LYS A 73 9.76 10.28 -4.86
C LYS A 73 9.44 10.57 -6.32
N ALA A 74 9.80 9.66 -7.23
CA ALA A 74 9.54 9.80 -8.66
C ALA A 74 8.07 9.57 -9.05
N VAL A 75 7.36 8.65 -8.38
CA VAL A 75 5.99 8.26 -8.76
C VAL A 75 4.89 8.85 -7.89
N ASN A 76 5.15 9.11 -6.61
CA ASN A 76 4.12 9.56 -5.68
C ASN A 76 3.50 10.93 -6.01
N PRO A 77 4.22 11.92 -6.60
CA PRO A 77 3.59 13.15 -7.08
C PRO A 77 2.50 12.91 -8.14
N ILE A 78 2.52 11.76 -8.81
CA ILE A 78 1.53 11.35 -9.82
C ILE A 78 0.46 10.45 -9.20
N LEU A 79 0.85 9.55 -8.28
CA LEU A 79 -0.03 8.53 -7.70
C LEU A 79 -0.80 9.00 -6.47
N ASN A 80 -0.23 9.89 -5.66
CA ASN A 80 -0.78 10.37 -4.39
C ASN A 80 -1.18 9.22 -3.44
N ALA A 81 -0.23 8.30 -3.23
CA ALA A 81 -0.41 7.04 -2.50
C ALA A 81 0.16 7.06 -1.07
N ILE A 82 1.08 7.98 -0.75
CA ILE A 82 1.69 8.14 0.58
C ILE A 82 0.90 9.18 1.40
N VAL A 83 0.62 8.87 2.66
CA VAL A 83 0.09 9.84 3.64
C VAL A 83 1.22 10.50 4.41
N GLN A 84 2.17 9.70 4.90
CA GLN A 84 3.33 10.16 5.65
C GLN A 84 4.48 9.17 5.51
N ASP A 85 5.69 9.65 5.26
CA ASP A 85 6.90 8.84 5.20
C ASP A 85 7.70 8.83 6.51
N ARG A 86 8.63 7.88 6.60
CA ARG A 86 9.67 7.76 7.65
C ARG A 86 11.03 7.47 7.03
N PHE A 87 11.34 8.14 5.92
CA PHE A 87 12.49 7.78 5.08
C PHE A 87 13.82 7.88 5.79
N LYS A 88 14.01 8.88 6.66
CA LYS A 88 15.27 9.06 7.41
C LYS A 88 15.50 7.93 8.40
N GLU A 89 14.45 7.53 9.09
CA GLU A 89 14.47 6.43 10.06
C GLU A 89 14.71 5.10 9.34
N ALA A 90 14.02 4.85 8.23
CA ALA A 90 14.23 3.66 7.41
C ALA A 90 15.66 3.55 6.88
N GLN A 91 16.23 4.68 6.46
CA GLN A 91 17.61 4.83 6.02
C GLN A 91 18.62 4.51 7.12
N GLN A 92 18.36 4.93 8.36
CA GLN A 92 19.19 4.60 9.51
C GLN A 92 19.07 3.11 9.87
N GLU A 93 17.84 2.58 9.94
CA GLU A 93 17.60 1.15 10.19
C GLU A 93 18.31 0.27 9.14
N ALA A 94 18.40 0.73 7.89
CA ALA A 94 19.12 0.02 6.83
C ALA A 94 20.64 0.00 7.05
N ASN A 95 21.22 1.11 7.51
CA ASN A 95 22.64 1.16 7.88
C ASN A 95 22.93 0.19 9.04
N ASP A 96 22.06 0.16 10.05
CA ASP A 96 22.21 -0.73 11.20
C ASP A 96 22.16 -2.22 10.78
N VAL A 97 21.37 -2.55 9.75
CA VAL A 97 21.35 -3.89 9.14
C VAL A 97 22.66 -4.21 8.43
N ASP A 98 23.22 -3.27 7.67
CA ASP A 98 24.48 -3.47 6.96
C ASP A 98 25.64 -3.67 7.94
N ASP A 99 25.70 -2.89 9.02
CA ASP A 99 26.67 -3.04 10.11
C ASP A 99 26.49 -4.40 10.83
N TYR A 100 25.24 -4.81 11.08
CA TYR A 100 24.92 -6.11 11.66
C TYR A 100 25.42 -7.28 10.80
N ILE A 101 25.23 -7.22 9.48
CA ILE A 101 25.71 -8.26 8.55
C ILE A 101 27.24 -8.29 8.51
N ALA A 102 27.90 -7.13 8.45
CA ALA A 102 29.36 -7.05 8.47
C ALA A 102 29.96 -7.71 9.73
N ALA A 103 29.30 -7.53 10.88
CA ALA A 103 29.73 -8.12 12.15
C ALA A 103 29.39 -9.62 12.30
N ASN A 104 28.37 -10.14 11.62
CA ASN A 104 27.80 -11.48 11.86
C ASN A 104 27.86 -12.43 10.65
N SER A 105 28.82 -12.22 9.74
CA SER A 105 28.95 -12.90 8.44
C SER A 105 28.99 -14.45 8.46
N LYS A 106 29.16 -15.09 9.62
CA LYS A 106 29.27 -16.56 9.75
C LYS A 106 27.98 -17.30 10.17
N ASN A 107 26.89 -16.59 10.47
CA ASN A 107 25.68 -17.17 11.09
C ASN A 107 24.41 -17.08 10.21
N MET A 108 24.55 -17.20 8.89
CA MET A 108 23.46 -16.94 7.93
C MET A 108 22.19 -17.76 8.16
N ALA A 109 22.33 -19.05 8.50
CA ALA A 109 21.18 -19.92 8.75
C ALA A 109 20.37 -19.49 10.00
N VAL A 110 21.05 -18.93 11.02
CA VAL A 110 20.39 -18.41 12.22
C VAL A 110 19.68 -17.11 11.88
N ILE A 111 20.35 -16.20 11.16
CA ILE A 111 19.77 -14.93 10.72
C ILE A 111 18.54 -15.17 9.84
N GLU A 112 18.58 -16.13 8.93
CA GLU A 112 17.44 -16.48 8.09
C GLU A 112 16.23 -16.96 8.89
N LYS A 113 16.45 -17.77 9.93
CA LYS A 113 15.38 -18.28 10.79
C LYS A 113 14.77 -17.19 11.67
N GLU A 114 15.60 -16.31 12.23
CA GLU A 114 15.14 -15.26 13.17
C GLU A 114 14.63 -14.02 12.46
N LYS A 115 15.27 -13.63 11.35
CA LYS A 115 15.00 -12.41 10.58
C LYS A 115 14.89 -12.73 9.07
N PRO A 116 13.86 -13.48 8.64
CA PRO A 116 13.72 -13.95 7.26
C PRO A 116 13.61 -12.82 6.23
N LEU A 117 13.23 -11.60 6.66
CA LEU A 117 13.06 -10.41 5.83
C LEU A 117 14.05 -9.29 6.21
N LEU A 118 15.21 -9.65 6.79
CA LEU A 118 16.22 -8.69 7.21
C LEU A 118 16.57 -7.67 6.11
N GLY A 119 16.37 -6.38 6.42
CA GLY A 119 16.71 -5.25 5.56
C GLY A 119 15.73 -4.99 4.42
N VAL A 120 14.66 -5.78 4.29
CA VAL A 120 13.71 -5.59 3.17
C VAL A 120 12.75 -4.43 3.47
N PRO A 121 12.65 -3.41 2.59
CA PRO A 121 11.68 -2.34 2.75
C PRO A 121 10.24 -2.76 2.46
N PHE A 122 9.28 -2.18 3.20
CA PHE A 122 7.84 -2.35 2.97
C PHE A 122 7.03 -1.11 3.31
N THR A 123 5.76 -1.09 2.90
CA THR A 123 4.79 -0.03 3.20
C THR A 123 3.63 -0.53 4.04
N VAL A 124 2.94 0.39 4.74
CA VAL A 124 1.85 0.05 5.66
C VAL A 124 0.62 0.89 5.33
N LYS A 125 -0.53 0.27 5.11
CA LYS A 125 -1.80 1.00 4.99
C LYS A 125 -2.08 1.78 6.27
N GLU A 126 -2.50 3.05 6.15
CA GLU A 126 -2.75 3.95 7.29
C GLU A 126 -3.70 3.38 8.36
N SER A 127 -4.58 2.44 8.01
CA SER A 127 -5.44 1.75 8.98
C SER A 127 -4.69 0.80 9.92
N CYS A 128 -3.52 0.32 9.51
CA CYS A 128 -2.66 -0.59 10.27
C CYS A 128 -1.62 0.26 11.00
N GLY A 129 -1.63 0.28 12.33
CA GLY A 129 -0.78 1.17 13.12
C GLY A 129 0.70 1.00 12.80
N LEU A 130 1.36 2.12 12.50
CA LEU A 130 2.81 2.23 12.39
C LEU A 130 3.24 3.36 13.33
N LYS A 131 3.89 3.00 14.42
CA LYS A 131 4.18 3.87 15.55
C LYS A 131 4.80 5.20 15.11
N GLY A 132 4.20 6.29 15.56
CA GLY A 132 4.67 7.65 15.30
C GLY A 132 4.23 8.23 13.95
N LEU A 133 3.54 7.45 13.10
CA LEU A 133 2.95 7.94 11.85
C LEU A 133 1.43 8.04 11.92
N SER A 134 0.85 8.69 10.91
CA SER A 134 -0.59 8.95 10.80
C SER A 134 -1.45 7.68 10.90
N GLN A 135 -2.56 7.81 11.62
CA GLN A 135 -3.65 6.84 11.72
C GLN A 135 -5.01 7.56 11.71
N ALA A 136 -5.13 8.56 10.82
CA ALA A 136 -6.38 9.31 10.60
C ALA A 136 -7.37 8.50 9.76
N VAL A 137 -6.86 7.62 8.91
CA VAL A 137 -7.59 6.66 8.07
C VAL A 137 -8.52 7.40 7.11
N GLY A 138 -7.99 8.47 6.50
CA GLY A 138 -8.72 9.37 5.61
C GLY A 138 -9.92 10.10 6.24
N CYS A 139 -10.08 10.07 7.57
CA CYS A 139 -11.26 10.62 8.25
C CYS A 139 -10.98 12.01 8.83
N LEU A 140 -11.70 13.04 8.34
CA LEU A 140 -11.45 14.45 8.69
C LEU A 140 -11.48 14.73 10.21
N PRO A 141 -12.45 14.25 10.99
CA PRO A 141 -12.44 14.41 12.45
C PRO A 141 -11.24 13.78 13.17
N ARG A 142 -10.51 12.88 12.49
CA ARG A 142 -9.31 12.21 13.01
C ARG A 142 -8.02 12.76 12.41
N ASN A 143 -8.08 13.86 11.66
CA ASN A 143 -6.89 14.45 11.10
C ASN A 143 -5.89 14.81 12.23
N GLY A 144 -4.63 14.41 12.06
CA GLY A 144 -3.59 14.56 13.08
C GLY A 144 -3.52 13.42 14.11
N MET A 145 -4.37 12.40 14.05
CA MET A 145 -4.22 11.20 14.90
C MET A 145 -2.97 10.41 14.48
N ILE A 146 -2.17 10.03 15.47
CA ILE A 146 -0.91 9.30 15.30
C ILE A 146 -1.02 7.94 15.99
N ALA A 147 -0.52 6.89 15.35
CA ALA A 147 -0.44 5.56 15.96
C ALA A 147 0.55 5.57 17.13
N THR A 148 0.09 5.17 18.31
CA THR A 148 0.93 5.10 19.53
C THR A 148 1.85 3.88 19.55
N GLU A 149 1.52 2.86 18.76
CA GLU A 149 2.24 1.60 18.65
C GLU A 149 2.13 1.00 17.25
N ASP A 150 3.00 0.03 16.97
CA ASP A 150 2.90 -0.79 15.77
C ASP A 150 1.75 -1.79 15.98
N GLY A 151 0.86 -1.89 14.99
CA GLY A 151 -0.09 -2.99 14.93
C GLY A 151 0.62 -4.33 14.83
N VAL A 152 -0.04 -5.41 15.26
CA VAL A 152 0.64 -6.70 15.45
C VAL A 152 1.30 -7.21 14.16
N SER A 153 0.66 -7.06 13.00
CA SER A 153 1.27 -7.46 11.71
C SER A 153 2.55 -6.69 11.42
N VAL A 154 2.55 -5.36 11.63
CA VAL A 154 3.71 -4.49 11.44
C VAL A 154 4.82 -4.86 12.42
N LYS A 155 4.47 -5.10 13.69
CA LYS A 155 5.41 -5.51 14.74
C LYS A 155 6.10 -6.83 14.40
N GLU A 156 5.37 -7.83 13.91
CA GLU A 156 5.96 -9.12 13.51
C GLU A 156 6.86 -8.98 12.27
N LEU A 157 6.50 -8.15 11.29
CA LEU A 157 7.37 -7.87 10.14
C LEU A 157 8.68 -7.18 10.55
N ARG A 158 8.62 -6.21 11.47
CA ARG A 158 9.83 -5.57 12.01
C ARG A 158 10.69 -6.54 12.80
N LYS A 159 10.10 -7.44 13.59
CA LYS A 159 10.83 -8.52 14.27
C LYS A 159 11.51 -9.46 13.26
N ALA A 160 10.84 -9.76 12.15
CA ALA A 160 11.41 -10.51 11.03
C ALA A 160 12.50 -9.75 10.26
N GLY A 161 12.81 -8.51 10.66
CA GLY A 161 13.90 -7.69 10.14
C GLY A 161 13.52 -6.75 8.99
N ALA A 162 12.25 -6.66 8.62
CA ALA A 162 11.78 -5.75 7.58
C ALA A 162 11.73 -4.29 8.05
N ILE A 163 11.87 -3.35 7.12
CA ILE A 163 12.00 -1.92 7.38
C ILE A 163 10.80 -1.15 6.80
N PRO A 164 9.92 -0.55 7.61
CA PRO A 164 8.77 0.19 7.08
C PRO A 164 9.21 1.55 6.52
N LEU A 165 8.73 1.91 5.33
CA LEU A 165 9.08 3.15 4.64
C LEU A 165 8.09 4.30 4.90
N ALA A 166 6.80 3.98 4.99
CA ALA A 166 5.73 4.98 5.03
C ALA A 166 4.37 4.37 5.37
N VAL A 167 3.41 5.24 5.72
CA VAL A 167 1.98 4.92 5.71
C VAL A 167 1.31 5.32 4.40
N THR A 168 0.42 4.47 3.88
CA THR A 168 -0.23 4.64 2.57
C THR A 168 -1.72 4.95 2.66
N ASN A 169 -2.20 5.60 1.61
CA ASN A 169 -3.51 6.22 1.54
C ASN A 169 -4.66 5.21 1.41
N THR A 170 -5.77 5.52 2.09
CA THR A 170 -6.99 4.70 2.21
C THR A 170 -8.20 5.62 2.03
N PRO A 171 -9.38 5.14 1.58
CA PRO A 171 -10.60 5.93 1.73
C PRO A 171 -10.94 6.12 3.19
N GLU A 172 -11.79 7.12 3.45
CA GLU A 172 -12.30 7.42 4.77
C GLU A 172 -12.84 6.15 5.46
N LEU A 173 -12.26 5.86 6.64
CA LEU A 173 -12.58 4.70 7.47
C LEU A 173 -12.49 3.35 6.75
N CYS A 174 -11.74 3.26 5.65
CA CYS A 174 -11.65 2.07 4.81
C CYS A 174 -12.96 1.67 4.09
N LEU A 175 -13.98 2.55 4.01
CA LEU A 175 -15.35 2.23 3.58
C LEU A 175 -15.65 2.53 2.10
N CYS A 176 -14.65 2.43 1.21
CA CYS A 176 -14.85 2.58 -0.23
C CYS A 176 -13.91 1.66 -1.03
N TRP A 177 -14.30 1.33 -2.26
CA TRP A 177 -13.45 0.62 -3.24
C TRP A 177 -12.61 1.56 -4.12
N GLU A 178 -12.57 2.84 -3.81
CA GLU A 178 -11.63 3.80 -4.38
C GLU A 178 -10.94 4.51 -3.22
N SER A 179 -9.60 4.48 -3.17
CA SER A 179 -8.83 5.23 -2.19
C SER A 179 -8.88 6.73 -2.48
N ASN A 180 -9.96 7.37 -2.01
CA ASN A 180 -10.18 8.80 -2.07
C ASN A 180 -10.74 9.28 -0.72
N ASN A 181 -10.19 10.38 -0.22
CA ASN A 181 -10.63 11.01 1.02
C ASN A 181 -10.32 12.52 0.98
N LEU A 182 -10.82 13.26 1.96
CA LEU A 182 -10.70 14.72 2.02
C LEU A 182 -9.39 15.23 2.65
N ILE A 183 -8.55 14.36 3.22
CA ILE A 183 -7.27 14.74 3.83
C ILE A 183 -6.14 14.67 2.79
N THR A 184 -5.92 13.48 2.23
CA THR A 184 -4.82 13.19 1.31
C THR A 184 -5.29 13.28 -0.15
N GLY A 185 -6.58 13.09 -0.42
CA GLY A 185 -7.12 13.04 -1.78
C GLY A 185 -7.11 11.63 -2.39
N CYS A 186 -7.26 11.58 -3.72
CA CYS A 186 -7.42 10.34 -4.48
C CYS A 186 -6.06 9.72 -4.86
N THR A 187 -5.89 8.43 -4.56
CA THR A 187 -4.81 7.60 -5.09
C THR A 187 -5.12 7.18 -6.53
N ARG A 188 -4.15 7.29 -7.43
CA ARG A 188 -4.28 6.94 -8.86
C ARG A 188 -3.66 5.58 -9.16
N ASN A 189 -4.17 4.93 -10.21
CA ASN A 189 -3.66 3.66 -10.69
C ASN A 189 -2.35 3.85 -11.51
N PRO A 190 -1.29 3.04 -11.28
CA PRO A 190 0.00 3.19 -11.95
C PRO A 190 -0.02 2.83 -13.43
N PHE A 191 -0.97 2.00 -13.90
CA PHE A 191 -1.13 1.70 -15.33
C PHE A 191 -1.90 2.78 -16.08
N ASN A 192 -2.78 3.51 -15.40
CA ASN A 192 -3.55 4.58 -15.99
C ASN A 192 -4.10 5.50 -14.90
N ILE A 193 -3.53 6.71 -14.79
CA ILE A 193 -3.86 7.67 -13.72
C ILE A 193 -5.31 8.18 -13.73
N HIS A 194 -6.07 7.93 -14.79
CA HIS A 194 -7.50 8.25 -14.87
C HIS A 194 -8.40 7.10 -14.40
N ARG A 195 -7.81 6.01 -13.88
CA ARG A 195 -8.54 4.88 -13.29
C ARG A 195 -8.24 4.81 -11.80
N THR A 196 -9.18 4.21 -11.08
CA THR A 196 -9.05 3.92 -9.65
C THR A 196 -7.92 2.93 -9.39
N SER A 197 -7.16 3.16 -8.32
CA SER A 197 -6.22 2.18 -7.74
C SER A 197 -6.95 1.06 -6.97
N GLY A 198 -8.28 1.10 -6.90
CA GLY A 198 -9.05 0.25 -6.00
C GLY A 198 -9.00 0.77 -4.57
N GLY A 199 -9.69 0.06 -3.67
CA GLY A 199 -9.77 0.38 -2.27
C GLY A 199 -10.25 -0.81 -1.43
N SER A 200 -10.09 -0.76 -0.12
CA SER A 200 -9.55 0.38 0.63
C SER A 200 -8.01 0.45 0.72
N SER A 201 -7.27 -0.57 0.27
CA SER A 201 -5.80 -0.57 0.29
C SER A 201 -5.19 -0.05 -1.04
N GLY A 202 -5.80 0.98 -1.62
CA GLY A 202 -5.37 1.52 -2.92
C GLY A 202 -3.97 2.12 -2.92
N GLY A 203 -3.54 2.75 -1.82
CA GLY A 203 -2.17 3.26 -1.65
C GLY A 203 -1.12 2.15 -1.76
N GLU A 204 -1.30 1.05 -1.01
CA GLU A 204 -0.46 -0.15 -1.12
C GLU A 204 -0.44 -0.71 -2.55
N GLY A 205 -1.64 -0.91 -3.12
CA GLY A 205 -1.78 -1.43 -4.48
C GLY A 205 -1.04 -0.59 -5.52
N ALA A 206 -1.18 0.73 -5.44
CA ALA A 206 -0.56 1.66 -6.37
C ALA A 206 0.97 1.70 -6.24
N LEU A 207 1.51 1.72 -5.01
CA LEU A 207 2.97 1.75 -4.81
C LEU A 207 3.63 0.45 -5.24
N ILE A 208 3.08 -0.71 -4.87
CA ILE A 208 3.65 -2.01 -5.26
C ILE A 208 3.52 -2.19 -6.77
N GLY A 209 2.37 -1.86 -7.37
CA GLY A 209 2.17 -1.91 -8.82
C GLY A 209 3.07 -0.95 -9.61
N ALA A 210 3.53 0.14 -8.99
CA ALA A 210 4.50 1.07 -9.55
C ALA A 210 5.97 0.64 -9.36
N GLY A 211 6.22 -0.47 -8.64
CA GLY A 211 7.56 -0.91 -8.24
C GLY A 211 8.22 -0.03 -7.17
N ALA A 212 7.42 0.75 -6.44
CA ALA A 212 7.89 1.70 -5.42
C ALA A 212 7.95 1.09 -4.00
N SER A 213 7.35 -0.09 -3.82
CA SER A 213 7.42 -0.89 -2.60
C SER A 213 7.51 -2.36 -2.98
N LEU A 214 8.33 -3.15 -2.29
CA LEU A 214 8.53 -4.57 -2.61
C LEU A 214 7.35 -5.43 -2.15
N PHE A 215 6.72 -5.03 -1.04
CA PHE A 215 5.48 -5.59 -0.49
C PHE A 215 4.91 -4.60 0.52
N GLY A 216 3.73 -4.88 1.06
CA GLY A 216 3.18 -4.05 2.11
C GLY A 216 2.01 -4.67 2.84
N VAL A 217 1.57 -3.96 3.88
CA VAL A 217 0.52 -4.39 4.79
C VAL A 217 -0.79 -3.70 4.46
N GLY A 218 -1.82 -4.45 4.09
CA GLY A 218 -3.18 -3.99 3.89
C GLY A 218 -4.17 -4.57 4.90
N SER A 219 -5.45 -4.26 4.67
CA SER A 219 -6.56 -4.91 5.38
C SER A 219 -7.70 -5.22 4.42
N ASP A 220 -8.42 -6.32 4.66
CA ASP A 220 -9.49 -6.83 3.78
C ASP A 220 -10.67 -7.33 4.60
N ILE A 221 -11.83 -6.71 4.37
CA ILE A 221 -13.13 -7.19 4.87
C ILE A 221 -14.02 -7.65 3.72
N ALA A 222 -14.06 -6.88 2.63
CA ALA A 222 -14.91 -7.10 1.47
C ALA A 222 -14.14 -6.97 0.14
N GLY A 223 -12.87 -7.35 0.14
CA GLY A 223 -11.98 -7.27 -1.02
C GLY A 223 -10.92 -6.18 -0.92
N SER A 224 -10.76 -5.52 0.22
CA SER A 224 -9.89 -4.34 0.32
C SER A 224 -8.39 -4.62 0.15
N ILE A 225 -7.93 -5.87 0.09
CA ILE A 225 -6.59 -6.25 -0.42
C ILE A 225 -6.72 -6.75 -1.85
N ARG A 226 -7.66 -7.66 -2.11
CA ARG A 226 -7.80 -8.35 -3.39
C ARG A 226 -8.18 -7.43 -4.56
N ILE A 227 -9.03 -6.42 -4.33
CA ILE A 227 -9.50 -5.45 -5.33
C ILE A 227 -8.35 -4.52 -5.74
N PRO A 228 -7.65 -3.81 -4.82
CA PRO A 228 -6.44 -3.08 -5.20
C PRO A 228 -5.40 -3.96 -5.87
N ALA A 229 -5.19 -5.20 -5.40
CA ALA A 229 -4.23 -6.10 -6.03
C ALA A 229 -4.57 -6.39 -7.49
N MET A 230 -5.83 -6.72 -7.77
CA MET A 230 -6.34 -6.95 -9.12
C MET A 230 -6.23 -5.72 -10.02
N PHE A 231 -6.56 -4.52 -9.51
CA PHE A 231 -6.53 -3.29 -10.31
C PHE A 231 -5.12 -2.78 -10.59
N ASN A 232 -4.17 -3.06 -9.70
CA ASN A 232 -2.78 -2.64 -9.84
C ASN A 232 -1.84 -3.79 -10.22
N GLY A 233 -2.37 -4.91 -10.72
CA GLY A 233 -1.58 -5.97 -11.35
C GLY A 233 -0.58 -6.65 -10.43
N ILE A 234 -0.89 -6.75 -9.13
CA ILE A 234 -0.02 -7.36 -8.11
C ILE A 234 -0.73 -8.55 -7.45
N PHE A 235 0.04 -9.36 -6.72
CA PHE A 235 -0.52 -10.40 -5.87
C PHE A 235 -1.07 -9.80 -4.57
N GLY A 236 -2.24 -10.25 -4.13
CA GLY A 236 -2.84 -9.88 -2.86
C GLY A 236 -3.49 -11.08 -2.20
N HIS A 237 -3.15 -11.34 -0.95
CA HIS A 237 -3.67 -12.49 -0.21
C HIS A 237 -4.59 -12.02 0.92
N LYS A 238 -5.74 -12.69 1.06
CA LYS A 238 -6.63 -12.51 2.21
C LYS A 238 -6.54 -13.78 3.06
N PRO A 239 -5.80 -13.78 4.18
CA PRO A 239 -5.69 -14.96 5.02
C PRO A 239 -7.04 -15.39 5.58
N THR A 240 -7.05 -16.58 6.19
CA THR A 240 -8.16 -17.05 7.01
C THR A 240 -8.37 -16.06 8.18
N PRO A 241 -9.61 -15.61 8.44
CA PRO A 241 -9.91 -14.73 9.57
C PRO A 241 -9.39 -15.27 10.90
N GLY A 242 -8.84 -14.39 11.74
CA GLY A 242 -8.25 -14.75 13.03
C GLY A 242 -6.81 -15.31 12.97
N TYR A 243 -6.26 -15.59 11.78
CA TYR A 243 -4.88 -16.08 11.66
C TYR A 243 -3.83 -14.99 11.97
N ILE A 244 -4.12 -13.75 11.54
CA ILE A 244 -3.31 -12.57 11.85
C ILE A 244 -4.14 -11.68 12.78
N SER A 245 -3.54 -11.22 13.89
CA SER A 245 -4.20 -10.34 14.84
C SER A 245 -4.58 -9.00 14.20
N LEU A 246 -5.74 -8.48 14.59
CA LEU A 246 -6.25 -7.17 14.19
C LEU A 246 -5.87 -6.06 15.18
N GLU A 247 -5.13 -6.38 16.25
CA GLU A 247 -4.70 -5.39 17.23
C GLU A 247 -3.80 -4.32 16.60
N GLY A 248 -4.10 -3.05 16.90
CA GLY A 248 -3.52 -1.87 16.28
C GLY A 248 -4.12 -1.49 14.91
N HIS A 249 -5.20 -2.16 14.47
CA HIS A 249 -5.98 -1.75 13.29
C HIS A 249 -7.11 -0.77 13.66
N PHE A 250 -7.37 0.22 12.81
CA PHE A 250 -8.52 1.11 12.89
C PHE A 250 -9.13 1.37 11.49
N PRO A 251 -10.47 1.36 11.32
CA PRO A 251 -11.49 1.19 12.36
C PRO A 251 -11.65 -0.27 12.80
N TYR A 252 -12.02 -0.46 14.07
CA TYR A 252 -12.38 -1.76 14.63
C TYR A 252 -13.82 -1.75 15.14
N SER A 253 -14.39 -2.94 15.31
CA SER A 253 -15.68 -3.15 15.95
C SER A 253 -15.54 -4.20 17.05
N GLN A 254 -16.31 -4.03 18.13
CA GLN A 254 -16.42 -5.01 19.22
C GLN A 254 -17.43 -6.13 18.89
N ASP A 255 -18.13 -6.03 17.76
CA ASP A 255 -19.04 -7.08 17.31
C ASP A 255 -18.26 -8.39 17.06
N LYS A 256 -18.74 -9.48 17.66
CA LYS A 256 -18.08 -10.81 17.57
C LYS A 256 -18.04 -11.35 16.14
N GLY A 257 -18.96 -10.92 15.27
CA GLY A 257 -18.98 -11.26 13.85
C GLY A 257 -17.93 -10.50 13.05
N PHE A 258 -17.56 -9.29 13.44
CA PHE A 258 -16.60 -8.46 12.69
C PHE A 258 -15.24 -9.13 12.51
N GLN A 259 -14.73 -9.79 13.55
CA GLN A 259 -13.47 -10.53 13.52
C GLN A 259 -13.50 -11.76 12.59
N LYS A 260 -14.68 -12.20 12.15
CA LYS A 260 -14.83 -13.29 11.17
C LYS A 260 -14.63 -12.83 9.73
N PHE A 261 -14.59 -11.52 9.47
CA PHE A 261 -14.54 -10.98 8.11
C PHE A 261 -13.28 -10.14 7.85
N LEU A 262 -12.92 -9.25 8.78
CA LEU A 262 -11.75 -8.40 8.64
C LEU A 262 -10.45 -9.19 8.85
N VAL A 263 -9.47 -8.96 7.99
CA VAL A 263 -8.10 -9.44 8.15
C VAL A 263 -7.07 -8.34 7.87
N ASN A 264 -5.89 -8.46 8.46
CA ASN A 264 -4.67 -7.76 8.06
C ASN A 264 -3.76 -8.74 7.31
N LEU A 265 -2.97 -8.22 6.37
CA LEU A 265 -1.81 -8.91 5.79
C LEU A 265 -0.81 -7.89 5.30
#